data_AF-A0A445MIQ8-F1
#
_entry.id   AF-A0A445MIQ8-F1
#
_cell.length_a   1.000
_cell.length_b   1.000
_cell.length_c   1.000
_cell.angle_alpha   90.00
_cell.angle_beta   90.00
_cell.angle_gamma   90.00
#
_symmetry.space_group_name_H-M   'P 1'
#
loop_
_entity.id
_entity.type
_entity.pdbx_description
1 polymer ?
#
loop_
_entity_poly.entity_id
_entity_poly.type
_entity_poly.pdbx_seq_one_letter_code
_entity_poly.pdbx_strand_id
1 'polypeptide(L)' 'LYNSRVRPWQVAPGDLILRRAEVSDPTRTRGKLAPTWEGPYRVVKVIREVTYVLVNLDGRQLPRT' A
#
# COMPACT_ATOMS: atom_id res chain seq x y z
N LEU A 1 -8.39 26.41 13.00
CA LEU A 1 -7.74 25.19 13.54
C LEU A 1 -7.10 24.42 12.40
N TYR A 2 -5.77 24.34 12.41
CA TYR A 2 -4.97 23.60 11.44
C TYR A 2 -5.35 22.10 11.48
N ASN A 3 -5.45 21.44 10.31
CA ASN A 3 -5.72 19.99 10.14
C ASN A 3 -7.05 19.43 10.69
N SER A 4 -8.06 20.25 10.94
CA SER A 4 -9.38 19.79 11.44
C SER A 4 -10.14 18.79 10.56
N ARG A 5 -9.72 18.58 9.30
CA ARG A 5 -10.33 17.62 8.36
C ARG A 5 -9.52 16.34 8.16
N VAL A 6 -8.34 16.22 8.77
CA VAL A 6 -7.52 15.02 8.68
C VAL A 6 -8.16 13.94 9.53
N ARG A 7 -8.54 12.83 8.88
CA ARG A 7 -8.98 11.62 9.58
C ARG A 7 -7.77 10.70 9.74
N PRO A 8 -7.39 10.31 10.98
CA PRO A 8 -6.36 9.31 11.19
C PRO A 8 -6.74 8.03 10.47
N TRP A 9 -5.85 7.53 9.63
CA TRP A 9 -6.02 6.24 8.98
C TRP A 9 -5.47 5.16 9.92
N GLN A 10 -6.34 4.30 10.44
CA GLN A 10 -5.94 3.11 11.18
C GLN A 10 -5.99 1.90 10.25
N VAL A 11 -4.90 1.12 10.21
CA VAL A 11 -4.78 -0.10 9.41
C VAL A 11 -4.58 -1.27 10.35
N ALA A 12 -5.37 -2.33 10.18
CA ALA A 12 -5.28 -3.57 10.94
C ALA A 12 -4.89 -4.76 10.03
N PRO A 13 -4.31 -5.83 10.60
CA PRO A 13 -4.20 -7.09 9.89
C PRO A 13 -5.57 -7.56 9.40
N GLY A 14 -5.63 -7.96 8.13
CA GLY A 14 -6.86 -8.35 7.45
C GLY A 14 -7.41 -7.30 6.49
N ASP A 15 -7.06 -6.02 6.67
CA ASP A 15 -7.51 -4.93 5.81
C ASP A 15 -6.93 -5.04 4.41
N LEU A 16 -7.71 -4.58 3.43
CA LEU A 16 -7.28 -4.43 2.04
C LEU A 16 -6.80 -3.00 1.79
N ILE A 17 -5.60 -2.86 1.26
CA ILE A 17 -5.00 -1.57 0.94
C ILE A 17 -4.43 -1.55 -0.48
N LEU A 18 -4.33 -0.36 -1.05
CA LEU A 18 -3.63 -0.11 -2.31
C LEU A 18 -2.19 0.31 -2.02
N ARG A 19 -1.23 -0.17 -2.82
CA ARG A 19 0.18 0.26 -2.75
C ARG A 19 0.46 1.22 -3.90
N ARG A 20 1.32 2.22 -3.69
CA ARG A 20 1.80 3.06 -4.80
C ARG A 20 2.67 2.20 -5.70
N ALA A 21 2.34 2.13 -7.00
CA ALA A 21 3.07 1.22 -7.87
C ALA A 21 4.50 1.69 -8.25
N GLU A 22 4.86 2.94 -7.91
CA GLU A 22 6.27 3.36 -7.93
C GLU A 22 7.13 2.55 -6.95
N VAL A 23 6.55 2.02 -5.88
CA VAL A 23 7.27 1.22 -4.88
C VAL A 23 7.48 -0.22 -5.36
N SER A 24 6.62 -0.74 -6.23
CA SER A 24 6.76 -2.09 -6.79
C SER A 24 7.61 -2.13 -8.06
N ASP A 25 7.49 -1.12 -8.91
CA ASP A 25 8.25 -1.01 -10.16
C ASP A 25 8.84 0.40 -10.31
N PRO A 26 9.94 0.70 -9.58
CA PRO A 26 10.58 2.03 -9.59
C PRO A 26 11.27 2.34 -10.92
N THR A 27 11.54 1.33 -11.74
CA THR A 27 12.29 1.43 -13.00
C THR A 27 11.42 1.68 -14.23
N ARG A 28 10.10 1.48 -14.15
CA ARG A 28 9.21 1.71 -15.30
C ARG A 28 8.92 3.19 -15.53
N THR A 29 9.18 3.65 -16.75
CA THR A 29 8.60 4.90 -17.28
C THR A 29 7.08 4.73 -17.41
N ARG A 30 6.33 5.08 -16.36
CA ARG A 30 4.86 5.05 -16.42
C ARG A 30 4.38 6.06 -17.45
N GLY A 31 3.65 5.58 -18.46
CA GLY A 31 2.96 6.45 -19.40
C GLY A 31 1.92 7.32 -18.68
N LYS A 32 1.56 8.46 -19.28
CA LYS A 32 0.63 9.48 -18.72
C LYS A 32 -0.72 8.94 -18.22
N LEU A 33 -1.12 7.74 -18.65
CA LEU A 33 -2.40 7.09 -18.31
C LEU A 33 -2.24 5.75 -17.59
N ALA A 34 -1.02 5.41 -17.15
CA ALA A 34 -0.86 4.27 -16.26
C ALA A 34 -1.57 4.56 -14.92
N PRO A 35 -2.10 3.54 -14.21
CA PRO A 35 -2.62 3.70 -12.85
C PRO A 35 -1.57 4.39 -11.96
N THR A 36 -1.91 4.92 -10.78
CA THR A 36 -0.89 5.39 -9.82
C THR A 36 -0.71 4.40 -8.65
N TRP A 37 -1.75 3.62 -8.40
CA TRP A 37 -1.84 2.59 -7.37
C TRP A 37 -1.88 1.19 -7.99
N GLU A 38 -1.55 0.19 -7.20
CA GLU A 38 -1.60 -1.23 -7.53
C GLU A 38 -2.21 -2.03 -6.38
N GLY A 39 -2.59 -3.28 -6.69
CA GLY A 39 -3.24 -4.17 -5.75
C GLY A 39 -4.74 -3.88 -5.64
N PRO A 40 -5.46 -4.77 -4.99
CA PRO A 40 -5.53 -4.75 -3.53
C PRO A 40 -4.58 -5.76 -2.87
N TYR A 41 -3.96 -5.34 -1.77
CA TYR A 41 -3.14 -6.20 -0.91
C TYR A 41 -3.77 -6.36 0.44
N ARG A 42 -3.60 -7.53 1.05
CA ARG A 42 -4.02 -7.77 2.41
C ARG A 42 -2.89 -7.50 3.38
N VAL A 43 -3.17 -6.77 4.45
CA VAL A 43 -2.22 -6.55 5.54
C VAL A 43 -2.14 -7.81 6.38
N VAL A 44 -0.96 -8.40 6.52
CA VAL A 44 -0.75 -9.58 7.39
C VAL A 44 -0.11 -9.21 8.72
N LYS A 45 0.65 -8.10 8.75
CA LYS A 45 1.28 -7.61 9.98
C LYS A 45 1.51 -6.11 9.91
N VAL A 46 1.16 -5.41 10.97
CA VAL A 46 1.56 -4.03 11.20
C VAL A 46 2.90 -4.06 11.92
N ILE A 47 3.93 -3.42 11.36
CA ILE A 47 5.23 -3.29 12.01
C ILE A 47 5.26 -1.98 12.79
N ARG A 48 4.84 -0.89 12.15
CA ARG A 48 4.68 0.47 12.69
C ARG A 48 3.55 1.16 11.92
N GLU A 49 3.06 2.32 12.38
CA GLU A 49 1.95 3.08 11.75
C GLU A 49 2.10 3.37 10.25
N VAL A 50 3.31 3.28 9.68
CA VAL A 50 3.56 3.55 8.25
C VAL A 50 4.17 2.34 7.54
N THR A 51 4.41 1.23 8.24
CA THR A 51 5.11 0.06 7.70
C THR A 51 4.32 -1.21 7.94
N TYR A 52 3.94 -1.84 6.84
CA TYR A 52 3.05 -3.00 6.81
C TYR A 52 3.69 -4.13 6.01
N VAL A 53 3.45 -5.37 6.44
CA VAL A 53 3.71 -6.55 5.63
C VAL A 53 2.45 -6.86 4.84
N LEU A 54 2.60 -7.00 3.53
CA LEU A 54 1.51 -7.16 2.58
C LEU A 54 1.60 -8.51 1.86
N VAL A 55 0.44 -9.09 1.59
CA VAL A 55 0.30 -10.26 0.70
C VAL A 55 -0.63 -9.91 -0.45
N ASN A 56 -0.36 -10.50 -1.61
CA ASN A 56 -1.31 -10.51 -2.72
C ASN A 56 -2.54 -11.33 -2.32
N LEU A 57 -3.65 -11.11 -3.01
CA LEU A 57 -4.85 -11.93 -2.83
C LEU A 57 -4.59 -13.43 -3.08
N ASP A 58 -3.58 -13.75 -3.91
CA ASP A 58 -3.13 -15.13 -4.17
C ASP A 58 -2.25 -15.72 -3.04
N GLY A 59 -2.11 -15.02 -1.91
CA GLY A 59 -1.37 -15.49 -0.73
C GLY A 59 0.16 -15.37 -0.83
N ARG A 60 0.71 -14.85 -1.93
CA ARG A 60 2.15 -14.58 -2.06
C ARG A 60 2.53 -13.31 -1.29
N GLN A 61 3.55 -13.39 -0.44
CA GLN A 61 4.14 -12.22 0.20
C GLN A 61 4.83 -11.34 -0.84
N LEU A 62 4.61 -10.02 -0.72
CA LEU A 62 5.33 -9.06 -1.54
C LEU A 62 6.79 -8.97 -1.08
N PRO A 63 7.75 -8.89 -2.02
CA PRO A 63 9.13 -8.57 -1.66
C PRO A 63 9.18 -7.22 -0.95
N ARG A 64 10.02 -7.15 0.09
CA ARG A 64 10.32 -5.90 0.81
C ARG A 64 11.27 -5.11 -0.08
N THR A 65 10.74 -4.07 -0.72
CA THR A 65 11.51 -3.05 -1.44
C THR A 65 11.54 -1.79 -0.61
#